data_AF-A0A2G5VBT9-F1
#
_entry.id   AF-A0A2G5VBT9-F1
#
_cell.length_a   1.000
_cell.length_b   1.000
_cell.length_c   1.000
_cell.angle_alpha   90.00
_cell.angle_beta   90.00
_cell.angle_gamma   90.00
#
_symmetry.space_group_name_H-M   'P 1'
#
loop_
_entity.id
_entity.type
_entity.pdbx_description
1 polymer ?
#
loop_
_entity_poly.entity_id
_entity_poly.type
_entity_poly.pdbx_seq_one_letter_code
_entity_poly.pdbx_strand_id
1 'polypeptide(L)'
;MSNIVKLNVGGTIFQTTQATLTKFDGFFRTMFETPIPVPQDESGAIFVDRSPKHFDLILNFMRDGHVDLQKYSEDVTEIQKEAEYYLLDGLMESCAKITNSSQMKLNVGGKMFITTFETLRKIPKFKDLKNMSDVETDATGSLFIDRSPKHFDIILNEARTQKWYLPENLTDVYEIKAEAVFYEMDCWRLKVCDAKIVQLGGNPYY
;
A
#
# COMPACT_ATOMS: atom_id res chain seq x y z
N MET A 1 -37.54 -16.50 -8.07
CA MET A 1 -37.50 -15.14 -8.63
C MET A 1 -36.52 -14.35 -7.80
N SER A 2 -35.45 -13.81 -8.38
CA SER A 2 -34.49 -12.98 -7.65
C SER A 2 -35.05 -11.56 -7.55
N ASN A 3 -35.50 -11.16 -6.36
CA ASN A 3 -35.98 -9.80 -6.12
C ASN A 3 -34.84 -8.81 -6.35
N ILE A 4 -35.07 -7.86 -7.26
CA ILE A 4 -34.14 -6.77 -7.54
C ILE A 4 -34.18 -5.82 -6.35
N VAL A 5 -33.00 -5.48 -5.84
CA VAL A 5 -32.77 -4.53 -4.74
C VAL A 5 -32.08 -3.30 -5.31
N LYS A 6 -32.58 -2.11 -4.92
CA LYS A 6 -31.94 -0.83 -5.21
C LYS A 6 -31.15 -0.37 -3.99
N LEU A 7 -29.91 0.02 -4.21
CA LEU A 7 -29.02 0.58 -3.19
C LEU A 7 -28.66 2.00 -3.58
N ASN A 8 -28.65 2.91 -2.63
CA ASN A 8 -28.12 4.27 -2.76
C ASN A 8 -26.86 4.36 -1.90
N VAL A 9 -25.69 4.28 -2.53
CA VAL A 9 -24.39 4.33 -1.87
C VAL A 9 -23.80 5.72 -2.07
N GLY A 10 -23.82 6.55 -1.03
CA GLY A 10 -23.28 7.91 -1.07
C GLY A 10 -23.87 8.78 -2.19
N GLY A 11 -25.14 8.59 -2.54
CA GLY A 11 -25.85 9.31 -3.60
C GLY A 11 -25.84 8.60 -4.97
N THR A 12 -25.10 7.50 -5.14
CA THR A 12 -25.06 6.74 -6.40
C THR A 12 -25.96 5.51 -6.31
N ILE A 13 -26.84 5.34 -7.31
CA ILE A 13 -27.79 4.22 -7.34
C ILE A 13 -27.16 3.00 -7.99
N PHE A 14 -27.16 1.89 -7.25
CA PHE A 14 -26.80 0.56 -7.72
C PHE A 14 -28.00 -0.39 -7.69
N GLN A 15 -27.98 -1.38 -8.57
CA GLN A 15 -29.01 -2.41 -8.64
C GLN A 15 -28.37 -3.80 -8.65
N THR A 16 -28.95 -4.69 -7.85
CA THR A 16 -28.51 -6.07 -7.75
C THR A 16 -29.65 -6.95 -7.25
N THR A 17 -29.37 -8.18 -6.85
CA THR A 17 -30.37 -9.08 -6.26
C THR A 17 -30.11 -9.30 -4.78
N GLN A 18 -31.16 -9.59 -4.02
CA GLN A 18 -31.00 -9.98 -2.61
C GLN A 18 -30.06 -11.20 -2.47
N ALA A 19 -30.16 -12.17 -3.38
CA ALA A 19 -29.28 -13.35 -3.39
C ALA A 19 -27.79 -12.99 -3.53
N THR A 20 -27.45 -11.94 -4.27
CA THR A 20 -26.07 -11.43 -4.38
C THR A 20 -25.62 -10.81 -3.04
N LEU A 21 -26.48 -9.99 -2.44
CA LEU A 21 -26.17 -9.27 -1.20
C LEU A 21 -26.08 -10.19 0.02
N THR A 22 -26.74 -11.35 -0.02
CA THR A 22 -26.72 -12.35 1.06
C THR A 22 -25.84 -13.57 0.72
N LYS A 23 -25.04 -13.52 -0.36
CA LYS A 23 -24.19 -14.65 -0.78
C LYS A 23 -23.07 -14.92 0.22
N PHE A 24 -22.54 -13.86 0.81
CA PHE A 24 -21.48 -13.89 1.81
C PHE A 24 -22.03 -13.41 3.15
N ASP A 25 -21.43 -13.88 4.24
CA ASP A 25 -21.61 -13.24 5.54
C ASP A 25 -21.09 -11.80 5.47
N GLY A 26 -21.70 -10.92 6.25
CA GLY A 26 -21.30 -9.52 6.36
C GLY A 26 -22.46 -8.54 6.53
N PHE A 27 -22.22 -7.29 6.15
CA PHE A 27 -23.13 -6.17 6.38
C PHE A 27 -24.53 -6.41 5.80
N PHE A 28 -24.63 -6.68 4.49
CA PHE A 28 -25.92 -6.82 3.83
C PHE A 28 -26.66 -8.10 4.24
N ARG A 29 -25.95 -9.22 4.47
CA ARG A 29 -26.60 -10.43 4.98
C ARG A 29 -27.24 -10.18 6.34
N THR A 30 -26.49 -9.59 7.27
CA THR A 30 -26.98 -9.21 8.59
C THR A 30 -28.18 -8.26 8.48
N MET A 31 -28.10 -7.29 7.58
CA MET A 31 -29.17 -6.33 7.32
C MET A 31 -30.47 -6.99 6.85
N PHE A 32 -30.42 -8.02 5.99
CA PHE A 32 -31.62 -8.73 5.52
C PHE A 32 -32.14 -9.79 6.51
N GLU A 33 -31.26 -10.33 7.36
CA GLU A 33 -31.63 -11.37 8.34
C GLU A 33 -32.08 -10.78 9.69
N THR A 34 -31.77 -9.51 9.97
CA THR A 34 -32.19 -8.83 11.20
C THR A 34 -33.50 -8.05 11.00
N PRO A 35 -34.38 -7.99 12.01
CA PRO A 35 -35.63 -7.23 11.93
C PRO A 35 -35.43 -5.71 12.11
N ILE A 36 -34.21 -5.21 11.93
CA ILE A 36 -33.88 -3.80 12.16
C ILE A 36 -34.32 -3.00 10.92
N PRO A 37 -35.09 -1.91 11.09
CA PRO A 37 -35.45 -1.04 9.99
C PRO A 37 -34.22 -0.50 9.27
N VAL A 38 -34.21 -0.65 7.95
CA VAL A 38 -33.11 -0.22 7.10
C VAL A 38 -33.33 1.20 6.60
N PRO A 39 -32.32 2.08 6.63
CA PRO A 39 -32.44 3.42 6.05
C PRO A 39 -32.79 3.32 4.57
N GLN A 40 -33.80 4.07 4.14
CA GLN A 40 -34.17 4.19 2.74
C GLN A 40 -34.21 5.65 2.33
N ASP A 41 -33.86 5.93 1.08
CA ASP A 41 -34.04 7.25 0.49
C ASP A 41 -35.50 7.50 0.06
N GLU A 42 -35.78 8.69 -0.46
CA GLU A 42 -37.11 9.10 -0.92
C GLU A 42 -37.68 8.18 -2.02
N SER A 43 -36.83 7.42 -2.72
CA SER A 43 -37.21 6.49 -3.79
C SER A 43 -37.46 5.05 -3.28
N GLY A 44 -37.23 4.81 -1.98
CA GLY A 44 -37.31 3.49 -1.36
C GLY A 44 -36.06 2.62 -1.59
N ALA A 45 -34.96 3.19 -2.08
CA ALA A 45 -33.69 2.46 -2.19
C ALA A 45 -33.00 2.41 -0.83
N ILE A 46 -32.37 1.28 -0.50
CA ILE A 46 -31.59 1.12 0.73
C ILE A 46 -30.41 2.10 0.70
N PHE A 47 -30.36 3.00 1.68
CA PHE A 47 -29.30 3.99 1.77
C PHE A 47 -28.10 3.46 2.57
N VAL A 48 -26.91 3.68 2.01
CA VAL A 48 -25.62 3.31 2.60
C VAL A 48 -24.73 4.55 2.57
N ASP A 49 -24.36 5.03 3.75
CA ASP A 49 -23.51 6.21 3.92
C ASP A 49 -22.02 5.86 3.71
N ARG A 50 -21.68 5.50 2.46
CA ARG A 50 -20.34 5.13 2.02
C ARG A 50 -20.01 5.74 0.67
N SER A 51 -18.71 5.77 0.35
CA SER A 51 -18.23 6.23 -0.95
C SER A 51 -18.62 5.22 -2.05
N PRO A 52 -19.19 5.68 -3.18
CA PRO A 52 -19.50 4.80 -4.31
C PRO A 52 -18.27 4.41 -5.14
N LYS A 53 -17.11 5.06 -4.95
CA LYS A 53 -15.91 4.94 -5.81
C LYS A 53 -15.54 3.48 -6.13
N HIS A 54 -15.57 2.60 -5.13
CA HIS A 54 -15.16 1.20 -5.25
C HIS A 54 -16.32 0.20 -5.20
N PHE A 55 -17.57 0.70 -5.15
CA PHE A 55 -18.72 -0.16 -4.87
C PHE A 55 -19.03 -1.15 -6.00
N ASP A 56 -18.73 -0.81 -7.25
CA ASP A 56 -18.83 -1.76 -8.37
C ASP A 56 -17.92 -2.99 -8.17
N LEU A 57 -16.70 -2.77 -7.66
CA LEU A 57 -15.76 -3.84 -7.35
C LEU A 57 -16.27 -4.70 -6.19
N ILE A 58 -16.82 -4.07 -5.14
CA ILE A 58 -17.48 -4.77 -4.03
C ILE A 58 -18.63 -5.64 -4.54
N LEU A 59 -19.49 -5.10 -5.41
CA LEU A 59 -20.60 -5.86 -6.00
C LEU A 59 -20.11 -7.01 -6.88
N ASN A 60 -19.06 -6.81 -7.68
CA ASN A 60 -18.49 -7.88 -8.50
C ASN A 60 -17.91 -8.99 -7.61
N PHE A 61 -17.23 -8.65 -6.52
CA PHE A 61 -16.81 -9.64 -5.53
C PHE A 61 -18.01 -10.40 -4.95
N MET A 62 -19.11 -9.71 -4.58
CA MET A 62 -20.33 -10.38 -4.09
C MET A 62 -21.00 -11.28 -5.15
N ARG A 63 -20.86 -10.97 -6.44
CA ARG A 63 -21.39 -11.79 -7.54
C ARG A 63 -20.54 -13.03 -7.77
N ASP A 64 -19.23 -12.85 -7.88
CA ASP A 64 -18.31 -13.86 -8.43
C ASP A 64 -17.48 -14.58 -7.34
N GLY A 65 -17.42 -14.01 -6.14
CA GLY A 65 -16.61 -14.47 -5.01
C GLY A 65 -15.11 -14.21 -5.14
N HIS A 66 -14.69 -13.51 -6.19
CA HIS A 66 -13.31 -13.10 -6.40
C HIS A 66 -13.27 -11.81 -7.23
N VAL A 67 -12.16 -11.09 -7.14
CA VAL A 67 -11.85 -9.91 -7.96
C VAL A 67 -10.35 -9.91 -8.26
N ASP A 68 -9.98 -9.47 -9.45
CA ASP A 68 -8.58 -9.22 -9.81
C ASP A 68 -8.09 -7.89 -9.22
N LEU A 69 -7.68 -7.94 -7.95
CA LEU A 69 -7.22 -6.75 -7.21
C LEU A 69 -5.87 -6.21 -7.72
N GLN A 70 -5.12 -6.94 -8.55
CA GLN A 70 -3.81 -6.48 -9.05
C GLN A 70 -3.97 -5.22 -9.91
N LYS A 71 -5.07 -5.11 -10.65
CA LYS A 71 -5.43 -3.92 -11.44
C LYS A 71 -5.75 -2.69 -10.59
N TYR A 72 -5.98 -2.89 -9.28
CA TYR A 72 -6.38 -1.86 -8.33
C TYR A 72 -5.35 -1.70 -7.21
N SER A 73 -4.08 -2.06 -7.45
CA SER A 73 -3.03 -2.04 -6.41
C SER A 73 -2.81 -0.65 -5.79
N GLU A 74 -3.07 0.42 -6.53
CA GLU A 74 -2.96 1.80 -6.03
C GLU A 74 -4.10 2.17 -5.06
N ASP A 75 -5.29 1.61 -5.28
CA ASP A 75 -6.49 1.85 -4.49
C ASP A 75 -6.72 0.78 -3.41
N VAL A 76 -5.86 -0.23 -3.30
CA VAL A 76 -6.09 -1.42 -2.46
C VAL A 76 -6.36 -1.08 -0.99
N THR A 77 -5.75 -0.01 -0.47
CA THR A 77 -5.97 0.48 0.89
C THR A 77 -7.38 1.06 1.07
N GLU A 78 -7.92 1.74 0.06
CA GLU A 78 -9.29 2.24 0.09
C GLU A 78 -10.28 1.08 -0.05
N ILE A 79 -10.01 0.13 -0.95
CA ILE A 79 -10.82 -1.07 -1.15
C ILE A 79 -10.86 -1.92 0.13
N GLN A 80 -9.73 -2.06 0.82
CA GLN A 80 -9.63 -2.73 2.12
C GLN A 80 -10.59 -2.11 3.15
N LYS A 81 -10.64 -0.77 3.24
CA LYS A 81 -11.56 -0.07 4.17
C LYS A 81 -13.04 -0.29 3.82
N GLU A 82 -13.38 -0.38 2.54
CA GLU A 82 -14.73 -0.73 2.14
C GLU A 82 -15.04 -2.20 2.45
N ALA A 83 -14.10 -3.12 2.18
CA ALA A 83 -14.25 -4.54 2.53
C ALA A 83 -14.46 -4.75 4.04
N GLU A 84 -13.77 -3.99 4.88
CA GLU A 84 -13.97 -3.95 6.33
C GLU A 84 -15.36 -3.43 6.70
N TYR A 85 -15.82 -2.35 6.09
CA TYR A 85 -17.16 -1.82 6.35
C TYR A 85 -18.27 -2.82 5.98
N TYR A 86 -18.15 -3.45 4.81
CA TYR A 86 -19.12 -4.45 4.35
C TYR A 86 -18.93 -5.82 5.00
N LEU A 87 -17.90 -5.99 5.84
CA LEU A 87 -17.56 -7.23 6.55
C LEU A 87 -17.34 -8.42 5.60
N LEU A 88 -16.55 -8.21 4.54
CA LEU A 88 -16.28 -9.20 3.50
C LEU A 88 -14.90 -9.85 3.71
N ASP A 89 -14.85 -10.87 4.56
CA ASP A 89 -13.59 -11.53 4.97
C ASP A 89 -12.73 -11.98 3.79
N GLY A 90 -13.34 -12.64 2.78
CA GLY A 90 -12.59 -13.11 1.61
C GLY A 90 -11.98 -11.98 0.77
N LEU A 91 -12.61 -10.80 0.76
CA LEU A 91 -12.06 -9.63 0.09
C LEU A 91 -10.96 -8.97 0.93
N MET A 92 -11.15 -8.87 2.25
CA MET A 92 -10.12 -8.41 3.17
C MET A 92 -8.85 -9.27 3.08
N GLU A 93 -8.99 -10.60 3.05
CA GLU A 93 -7.86 -11.51 2.83
C GLU A 93 -7.17 -11.29 1.48
N SER A 94 -7.94 -11.00 0.43
CA SER A 94 -7.39 -10.77 -0.92
C SER A 94 -6.62 -9.45 -0.99
N CYS A 95 -7.14 -8.39 -0.38
CA CYS A 95 -6.45 -7.11 -0.21
C CYS A 95 -5.19 -7.27 0.65
N ALA A 96 -5.27 -8.01 1.76
CA ALA A 96 -4.14 -8.37 2.62
C ALA A 96 -3.08 -9.15 1.85
N LYS A 97 -3.48 -10.06 0.95
CA LYS A 97 -2.54 -10.78 0.08
C LYS A 97 -1.82 -9.83 -0.86
N ILE A 98 -2.48 -8.84 -1.45
CA ILE A 98 -1.80 -7.84 -2.31
C ILE A 98 -0.82 -6.98 -1.51
N THR A 99 -1.25 -6.51 -0.33
CA THR A 99 -0.38 -5.72 0.56
C THR A 99 0.79 -6.54 1.10
N ASN A 100 0.59 -7.83 1.38
CA ASN A 100 1.65 -8.74 1.86
C ASN A 100 2.50 -9.35 0.74
N SER A 101 1.97 -9.54 -0.47
CA SER A 101 2.69 -9.99 -1.66
C SER A 101 3.53 -8.88 -2.29
N SER A 102 3.52 -7.68 -1.71
CA SER A 102 4.36 -6.54 -2.08
C SER A 102 5.81 -6.67 -1.61
N GLN A 103 6.24 -7.86 -1.15
CA GLN A 103 7.64 -8.10 -0.83
C GLN A 103 8.49 -8.09 -2.10
N MET A 104 9.41 -7.15 -2.16
CA MET A 104 10.37 -7.00 -3.23
C MET A 104 11.73 -7.52 -2.78
N LYS A 105 12.35 -8.30 -3.66
CA LYS A 105 13.76 -8.67 -3.55
C LYS A 105 14.60 -7.61 -4.25
N LEU A 106 15.58 -7.09 -3.53
CA LEU A 106 16.55 -6.13 -4.03
C LEU A 106 17.92 -6.80 -3.98
N ASN A 107 18.71 -6.64 -5.03
CA ASN A 107 20.10 -7.02 -5.07
C ASN A 107 20.94 -5.75 -5.11
N VAL A 108 21.65 -5.44 -4.03
CA VAL A 108 22.51 -4.25 -3.93
C VAL A 108 23.96 -4.72 -3.93
N GLY A 109 24.64 -4.55 -5.07
CA GLY A 109 26.04 -4.97 -5.23
C GLY A 109 26.33 -6.43 -4.85
N GLY A 110 25.36 -7.34 -5.05
CA GLY A 110 25.45 -8.77 -4.74
C GLY A 110 24.85 -9.19 -3.40
N LYS A 111 24.46 -8.26 -2.52
CA LYS A 111 23.75 -8.59 -1.27
C LYS A 111 22.24 -8.49 -1.47
N MET A 112 21.54 -9.53 -1.06
CA MET A 112 20.08 -9.59 -1.14
C MET A 112 19.42 -8.88 0.04
N PHE A 113 18.42 -8.08 -0.26
CA PHE A 113 17.52 -7.45 0.70
C PHE A 113 16.08 -7.77 0.34
N ILE A 114 15.22 -7.80 1.35
CA ILE A 114 13.78 -7.95 1.18
C ILE A 114 13.09 -6.79 1.89
N THR A 115 12.17 -6.14 1.20
CA THR A 115 11.36 -5.05 1.75
C THR A 115 10.00 -5.01 1.08
N THR A 116 9.13 -4.07 1.43
CA THR A 116 7.85 -3.86 0.73
C THR A 116 7.98 -2.75 -0.32
N PHE A 117 7.17 -2.83 -1.37
CA PHE A 117 7.06 -1.75 -2.36
C PHE A 117 6.72 -0.39 -1.74
N GLU A 118 5.85 -0.39 -0.72
CA GLU A 118 5.52 0.83 0.04
C GLU A 118 6.74 1.43 0.74
N THR A 119 7.58 0.57 1.35
CA THR A 119 8.83 1.03 1.98
C THR A 119 9.78 1.57 0.91
N LEU A 120 9.91 0.88 -0.21
CA LEU A 120 10.82 1.28 -1.29
C LEU A 120 10.41 2.64 -1.88
N ARG A 121 9.12 2.88 -2.11
CA ARG A 121 8.58 4.16 -2.62
C ARG A 121 8.79 5.35 -1.67
N LYS A 122 9.06 5.12 -0.38
CA LYS A 122 9.43 6.19 0.57
C LYS A 122 10.85 6.72 0.30
N ILE A 123 11.68 5.97 -0.43
CA ILE A 123 12.96 6.44 -0.94
C ILE A 123 12.70 7.25 -2.22
N PRO A 124 13.08 8.54 -2.27
CA PRO A 124 12.69 9.44 -3.37
C PRO A 124 13.03 8.92 -4.77
N LYS A 125 14.22 8.32 -4.94
CA LYS A 125 14.66 7.70 -6.20
C LYS A 125 13.68 6.66 -6.76
N PHE A 126 12.94 5.99 -5.89
CA PHE A 126 12.00 4.92 -6.25
C PHE A 126 10.53 5.34 -6.13
N LYS A 127 10.25 6.61 -5.84
CA LYS A 127 8.90 7.12 -5.60
C LYS A 127 8.00 6.96 -6.83
N ASP A 128 8.55 7.21 -8.01
CA ASP A 128 7.82 7.17 -9.29
C ASP A 128 7.80 5.77 -9.92
N LEU A 129 8.30 4.74 -9.25
CA LEU A 129 8.17 3.36 -9.72
C LEU A 129 6.68 2.99 -9.76
N LYS A 130 6.12 3.05 -10.97
CA LYS A 130 4.75 2.60 -11.25
C LYS A 130 4.71 1.08 -11.21
N ASN A 131 5.62 0.42 -11.94
CA ASN A 131 5.71 -1.04 -12.07
C ASN A 131 7.18 -1.52 -12.08
N MET A 132 7.42 -2.81 -11.83
CA MET A 132 8.76 -3.45 -11.89
C MET A 132 9.38 -3.48 -13.29
N SER A 133 8.64 -3.12 -14.35
CA SER A 133 9.15 -3.09 -15.74
C SER A 133 10.18 -2.00 -15.97
N ASP A 134 10.21 -0.97 -15.12
CA ASP A 134 11.01 0.23 -15.34
C ASP A 134 12.38 0.15 -14.63
N VAL A 135 12.67 -0.99 -13.98
CA VAL A 135 13.86 -1.17 -13.16
C VAL A 135 14.74 -2.28 -13.71
N GLU A 136 16.05 -2.04 -13.67
CA GLU A 136 17.03 -3.08 -13.97
C GLU A 136 16.88 -4.23 -12.98
N THR A 137 16.87 -5.45 -13.50
CA THR A 137 16.80 -6.67 -12.70
C THR A 137 18.02 -7.53 -12.92
N ASP A 138 18.40 -8.28 -11.90
CA ASP A 138 19.44 -9.30 -12.03
C ASP A 138 18.91 -10.56 -12.72
N ALA A 139 19.79 -11.54 -12.93
CA ALA A 139 19.43 -12.81 -13.57
C ALA A 139 18.35 -13.63 -12.83
N THR A 140 18.02 -13.27 -11.58
CA THR A 140 16.98 -13.91 -10.77
C THR A 140 15.65 -13.15 -10.80
N GLY A 141 15.59 -12.01 -11.51
CA GLY A 141 14.43 -11.12 -11.55
C GLY A 141 14.31 -10.21 -10.31
N SER A 142 15.37 -10.09 -9.50
CA SER A 142 15.39 -9.16 -8.37
C SER A 142 15.84 -7.78 -8.84
N LEU A 143 15.25 -6.70 -8.30
CA LEU A 143 15.65 -5.33 -8.66
C LEU A 143 17.12 -5.13 -8.31
N PHE A 144 17.94 -4.77 -9.30
CA PHE A 144 19.37 -4.60 -9.14
C PHE A 144 19.72 -3.14 -8.90
N ILE A 145 20.56 -2.91 -7.90
CA ILE A 145 21.12 -1.60 -7.58
C ILE A 145 22.63 -1.74 -7.63
N ASP A 146 23.26 -1.11 -8.62
CA ASP A 146 24.71 -1.07 -8.78
C ASP A 146 25.36 -0.12 -7.76
N ARG A 147 25.32 -0.51 -6.49
CA ARG A 147 25.89 0.22 -5.34
C ARG A 147 26.45 -0.74 -4.31
N SER A 148 27.31 -0.21 -3.44
CA SER A 148 27.79 -0.94 -2.27
C SER A 148 26.65 -1.20 -1.28
N PRO A 149 26.48 -2.44 -0.79
CA PRO A 149 25.45 -2.75 0.19
C PRO A 149 25.79 -2.33 1.62
N LYS A 150 27.04 -1.86 1.89
CA LYS A 150 27.57 -1.61 3.25
C LYS A 150 26.61 -0.80 4.12
N HIS A 151 25.98 0.23 3.55
CA HIS A 151 25.12 1.18 4.26
C HIS A 151 23.65 1.12 3.86
N PHE A 152 23.27 0.20 2.98
CA PHE A 152 21.90 0.14 2.47
C PHE A 152 20.88 -0.21 3.57
N ASP A 153 21.26 -0.99 4.59
CA ASP A 153 20.42 -1.27 5.75
C ASP A 153 19.96 0.02 6.47
N ILE A 154 20.82 1.05 6.54
CA ILE A 154 20.50 2.33 7.20
C ILE A 154 19.52 3.13 6.34
N ILE A 155 19.75 3.19 5.03
CA ILE A 155 18.83 3.82 4.08
C ILE A 155 17.45 3.17 4.16
N LEU A 156 17.42 1.84 4.18
CA LEU A 156 16.17 1.09 4.23
C LEU A 156 15.45 1.24 5.58
N ASN A 157 16.19 1.31 6.69
CA ASN A 157 15.62 1.58 8.01
C ASN A 157 15.05 3.00 8.10
N GLU A 158 15.72 4.00 7.52
CA GLU A 158 15.17 5.35 7.42
C GLU A 158 13.84 5.34 6.68
N ALA A 159 13.76 4.67 5.53
CA ALA A 159 12.52 4.56 4.77
C ALA A 159 11.39 3.90 5.60
N ARG A 160 11.71 2.91 6.43
CA ARG A 160 10.75 2.21 7.32
C ARG A 160 10.28 3.08 8.49
N THR A 161 11.20 3.73 9.20
CA THR A 161 10.92 4.35 10.50
C THR A 161 10.86 5.87 10.45
N GLN A 162 11.24 6.49 9.32
CA GLN A 162 11.44 7.93 9.15
C GLN A 162 12.43 8.50 10.20
N LYS A 163 13.42 7.70 10.58
CA LYS A 163 14.44 8.03 11.59
C LYS A 163 15.81 7.55 11.12
N TRP A 164 16.81 8.39 11.31
CA TRP A 164 18.21 8.06 11.02
C TRP A 164 18.88 7.47 12.27
N TYR A 165 19.46 6.28 12.10
CA TYR A 165 20.33 5.65 13.08
C TYR A 165 21.75 5.64 12.54
N LEU A 166 22.45 6.77 12.68
CA LEU A 166 23.80 6.97 12.15
C LEU A 166 24.85 6.40 13.13
N PRO A 167 25.93 5.79 12.62
CA PRO A 167 27.03 5.29 13.43
C PRO A 167 27.86 6.42 14.05
N GLU A 168 28.70 6.07 15.04
CA GLU A 168 29.66 6.99 15.67
C GLU A 168 30.99 7.08 14.91
N ASN A 169 31.14 6.35 13.80
CA ASN A 169 32.32 6.41 12.96
C ASN A 169 32.15 7.49 11.87
N LEU A 170 33.06 8.47 11.86
CA LEU A 170 32.98 9.62 10.95
C LEU A 170 33.03 9.21 9.47
N THR A 171 33.88 8.26 9.09
CA THR A 171 34.00 7.76 7.71
C THR A 171 32.70 7.11 7.25
N ASP A 172 32.07 6.28 8.10
CA ASP A 172 30.80 5.66 7.76
C ASP A 172 29.69 6.69 7.57
N VAL A 173 29.67 7.77 8.37
CA VAL A 173 28.68 8.85 8.19
C VAL A 173 28.88 9.59 6.86
N TYR A 174 30.12 9.83 6.42
CA TYR A 174 30.37 10.39 5.09
C TYR A 174 29.89 9.48 3.97
N GLU A 175 30.18 8.18 4.07
CA GLU A 175 29.72 7.19 3.10
C GLU A 175 28.19 7.09 3.08
N ILE A 176 27.53 7.08 4.24
CA ILE A 176 26.06 7.10 4.34
C ILE A 176 25.48 8.36 3.70
N LYS A 177 26.11 9.52 3.92
CA LYS A 177 25.70 10.77 3.26
C LYS A 177 25.80 10.65 1.73
N ALA A 178 26.87 10.05 1.21
CA ALA A 178 27.02 9.81 -0.22
C ALA A 178 25.95 8.86 -0.77
N GLU A 179 25.61 7.78 -0.05
CA GLU A 179 24.50 6.90 -0.43
C GLU A 179 23.16 7.65 -0.38
N ALA A 180 22.90 8.46 0.64
CA ALA A 180 21.69 9.26 0.75
C ALA A 180 21.52 10.19 -0.46
N VAL A 181 22.61 10.79 -0.96
CA VAL A 181 22.61 11.56 -2.21
C VAL A 181 22.28 10.66 -3.41
N PHE A 182 22.89 9.48 -3.53
CA PHE A 182 22.59 8.55 -4.63
C PHE A 182 21.13 8.13 -4.66
N TYR A 183 20.50 7.93 -3.50
CA TYR A 183 19.08 7.60 -3.34
C TYR A 183 18.15 8.82 -3.37
N GLU A 184 18.69 10.00 -3.71
CA GLU A 184 17.95 11.24 -3.91
C GLU A 184 17.20 11.70 -2.65
N MET A 185 17.76 11.41 -1.47
CA MET A 185 17.17 11.83 -0.20
C MET A 185 17.10 13.36 -0.09
N ASP A 186 15.93 13.86 0.32
CA ASP A 186 15.67 15.30 0.44
C ASP A 186 16.71 16.06 1.29
N CYS A 187 16.83 17.36 1.05
CA CYS A 187 17.81 18.22 1.71
C CYS A 187 17.76 18.19 3.25
N TRP A 188 16.57 17.97 3.84
CA TRP A 188 16.42 17.86 5.29
C TRP A 188 17.02 16.55 5.84
N ARG A 189 16.98 15.44 5.07
CA ARG A 189 17.61 14.17 5.44
C ARG A 189 19.13 14.29 5.39
N LEU A 190 19.67 14.99 4.39
CA LEU A 190 21.11 15.25 4.28
C LEU A 190 21.66 16.09 5.45
N LYS A 191 20.87 17.06 5.94
CA LYS A 191 21.24 17.85 7.13
C LYS A 191 21.44 17.01 8.40
N VAL A 192 20.77 15.86 8.51
CA VAL A 192 20.97 14.94 9.65
C VAL A 192 22.38 14.35 9.62
N CYS A 193 22.86 13.98 8.43
CA CYS A 193 24.23 13.51 8.26
C CYS A 193 25.23 14.65 8.52
N ASP A 194 24.95 15.86 8.02
CA ASP A 194 25.81 17.03 8.25
C ASP A 194 25.97 17.34 9.74
N ALA A 195 24.87 17.35 10.48
CA ALA A 195 24.88 17.57 11.92
C ALA A 195 25.70 16.50 12.65
N LYS A 196 25.56 15.23 12.25
CA LYS A 196 26.34 14.12 12.83
C LYS A 196 27.83 14.22 12.48
N ILE A 197 28.19 14.62 11.27
CA ILE A 197 29.58 14.87 10.86
C ILE A 197 30.21 15.95 11.74
N VAL A 198 29.52 17.08 11.93
CA VAL A 198 30.00 18.17 12.79
C VAL A 198 30.13 17.70 14.25
N GLN A 199 29.15 16.93 14.75
CA GLN A 199 29.20 16.37 16.11
C GLN A 199 30.45 15.47 16.32
N LEU A 200 30.85 14.73 15.29
CA LEU A 200 32.03 13.86 15.31
C LEU A 200 33.34 14.61 14.98
N GLY A 201 33.30 15.94 14.83
CA GLY A 201 34.48 16.78 14.58
C GLY A 201 34.92 16.85 13.11
N GLY A 202 34.10 16.36 12.18
CA GLY A 202 34.35 16.46 10.74
C GLY A 202 33.80 17.73 10.10
N ASN A 203 34.13 17.93 8.83
CA ASN A 203 33.56 19.01 8.02
C ASN A 203 32.60 18.42 6.96
N PRO A 204 31.31 18.78 6.98
CA PRO A 204 30.29 18.17 6.12
C PRO A 204 30.43 18.51 4.63
N TYR A 205 31.29 19.47 4.27
CA TYR A 205 31.49 19.93 2.90
C TYR A 205 32.79 19.43 2.26
N TYR A 206 33.52 18.55 2.95
CA TYR A 206 34.61 17.78 2.37
C TYR A 206 34.08 16.50 1.72
#